data_AF-A0A9D2ABC9-F1
#
_entry.id   AF-A0A9D2ABC9-F1
#
_cell.length_a   1.000
_cell.length_b   1.000
_cell.length_c   1.000
_cell.angle_alpha   90.00
_cell.angle_beta   90.00
_cell.angle_gamma   90.00
#
_symmetry.space_group_name_H-M   'P 1'
#
loop_
_entity.id
_entity.type
_entity.pdbx_description
1 polymer ?
#
loop_
_entity_poly.entity_id
_entity_poly.type
_entity_poly.pdbx_seq_one_letter_code
_entity_poly.pdbx_strand_id
1 'polypeptide(L)'
;MKVYRGIKDFHVPNPVVTIGSFDGVHKGHVQVIHSLKRVAERLGGESVIISFEPHPREVLYPQEKPLGILTTLDEKIEILASLGVGHLIILPFTRALADLEYTAFVQDLLVGQIGIKGLVIGYDHRFGKNREGTFDKLKVLAERFHFYLEQEEVYEEHQINISSTKIRNALQIGDIKKVNDFLGYGYALRGEVVPGDKIGRQIGFPTANLALEDARKLLPASGVYAVWVSVGEERYGGMLN
;
A
#
# COMPACT_ATOMS: atom_id res chain seq x y z
N MET A 1 -10.05 -3.76 -11.15
CA MET A 1 -9.97 -2.50 -10.38
C MET A 1 -9.77 -1.32 -11.33
N LYS A 2 -10.43 -0.18 -11.09
CA LYS A 2 -10.20 1.08 -11.82
C LYS A 2 -9.25 1.99 -11.02
N VAL A 3 -8.30 2.64 -11.70
CA VAL A 3 -7.30 3.51 -11.07
C VAL A 3 -7.52 4.96 -11.49
N TYR A 4 -7.49 5.87 -10.51
CA TYR A 4 -7.72 7.30 -10.70
C TYR A 4 -6.51 8.08 -10.18
N ARG A 5 -6.04 9.08 -10.93
CA ARG A 5 -5.01 10.02 -10.50
C ARG A 5 -5.71 11.33 -10.11
N GLY A 6 -5.97 11.51 -8.83
CA GLY A 6 -6.86 12.56 -8.34
C GLY A 6 -8.34 12.16 -8.34
N ILE A 7 -9.20 13.13 -7.99
CA ILE A 7 -10.63 12.92 -7.70
C ILE A 7 -11.58 13.63 -8.66
N LYS A 8 -11.06 14.46 -9.58
CA LYS A 8 -11.87 15.33 -10.44
C LYS A 8 -12.92 14.56 -11.26
N ASP A 9 -12.56 13.37 -11.73
CA ASP A 9 -13.42 12.53 -12.59
C ASP A 9 -13.87 11.24 -11.87
N PHE A 10 -13.78 11.22 -10.54
CA PHE A 10 -14.17 10.05 -9.75
C PHE A 10 -15.67 10.12 -9.41
N HIS A 11 -16.42 9.15 -9.91
CA HIS A 11 -17.82 8.97 -9.53
C HIS A 11 -18.19 7.49 -9.52
N VAL A 12 -18.72 7.01 -8.39
CA VAL A 12 -19.18 5.64 -8.20
C VAL A 12 -20.39 5.61 -7.26
N PRO A 13 -21.28 4.61 -7.38
CA PRO A 13 -22.38 4.44 -6.44
C PRO A 13 -21.90 4.19 -5.01
N ASN A 14 -22.48 4.91 -4.06
CA ASN A 14 -22.27 4.77 -2.62
C ASN A 14 -20.80 4.47 -2.21
N PRO A 15 -19.85 5.38 -2.47
CA PRO A 15 -18.43 5.11 -2.24
C PRO A 15 -18.17 4.75 -0.77
N VAL A 16 -17.61 3.57 -0.53
CA VAL A 16 -17.08 3.18 0.78
C VAL A 16 -15.58 3.25 0.69
N VAL A 17 -14.98 4.10 1.52
CA VAL A 17 -13.59 4.50 1.41
C VAL A 17 -12.78 3.93 2.57
N THR A 18 -11.56 3.50 2.28
CA THR A 18 -10.46 3.44 3.26
C THR A 18 -9.26 4.22 2.74
N ILE A 19 -8.37 4.65 3.64
CA ILE A 19 -7.30 5.59 3.33
C ILE A 19 -6.01 5.08 3.94
N GLY A 20 -4.91 5.12 3.18
CA GLY A 20 -3.61 4.69 3.68
C GLY A 20 -2.53 4.65 2.60
N SER A 21 -1.27 4.52 3.02
CA SER A 21 -0.18 4.32 2.06
C SER A 21 -0.25 2.93 1.40
N PHE A 22 -0.82 1.93 2.09
CA PHE A 22 -0.91 0.54 1.64
C PHE A 22 0.43 -0.01 1.12
N ASP A 23 1.56 0.47 1.66
CA ASP A 23 2.89 0.06 1.20
C ASP A 23 3.17 -1.39 1.62
N GLY A 24 3.39 -2.25 0.62
CA GLY A 24 3.50 -3.69 0.79
C GLY A 24 2.19 -4.45 0.95
N VAL A 25 1.02 -3.78 1.01
CA VAL A 25 -0.32 -4.44 1.10
C VAL A 25 -0.32 -5.71 2.00
N HIS A 26 0.29 -5.60 3.18
CA HIS A 26 0.52 -6.73 4.08
C HIS A 26 -0.77 -7.29 4.69
N LYS A 27 -0.70 -8.43 5.39
CA LYS A 27 -1.87 -9.08 6.02
C LYS A 27 -2.75 -8.14 6.86
N GLY A 28 -2.14 -7.20 7.60
CA GLY A 28 -2.90 -6.14 8.29
C GLY A 28 -3.75 -5.25 7.36
N HIS A 29 -3.24 -4.88 6.18
CA HIS A 29 -4.03 -4.17 5.16
C HIS A 29 -5.12 -5.07 4.57
N VAL A 30 -4.85 -6.36 4.37
CA VAL A 30 -5.83 -7.32 3.84
C VAL A 30 -7.08 -7.39 4.73
N GLN A 31 -6.93 -7.35 6.06
CA GLN A 31 -8.09 -7.26 6.97
C GLN A 31 -8.91 -5.99 6.71
N VAL A 32 -8.27 -4.82 6.63
CA VAL A 32 -8.97 -3.56 6.35
C VAL A 32 -9.70 -3.61 5.01
N ILE A 33 -9.10 -4.25 4.00
CA ILE A 33 -9.70 -4.44 2.68
C ILE A 33 -10.91 -5.39 2.74
N HIS A 34 -10.87 -6.45 3.54
CA HIS A 34 -12.02 -7.32 3.73
C HIS A 34 -13.22 -6.56 4.33
N SER A 35 -12.97 -5.73 5.35
CA SER A 35 -14.03 -4.93 5.96
C SER A 35 -14.53 -3.82 5.04
N LEU A 36 -13.64 -3.17 4.31
CA LEU A 36 -13.99 -2.23 3.23
C LEU A 36 -15.01 -2.87 2.27
N LYS A 37 -14.72 -4.08 1.78
CA LYS A 37 -15.59 -4.80 0.84
C LYS A 37 -16.92 -5.20 1.49
N ARG A 38 -16.89 -5.72 2.71
CA ARG A 38 -18.10 -6.08 3.47
C ARG A 38 -19.02 -4.87 3.67
N VAL A 39 -18.45 -3.72 4.03
CA VAL A 39 -19.22 -2.48 4.24
C VAL A 39 -19.75 -1.95 2.91
N ALA A 40 -18.94 -1.98 1.84
CA ALA A 40 -19.39 -1.62 0.49
C ALA A 40 -20.61 -2.46 0.06
N GLU A 41 -20.54 -3.78 0.22
CA GLU A 41 -21.65 -4.69 -0.10
C GLU A 41 -22.90 -4.37 0.74
N ARG A 42 -22.74 -4.21 2.07
CA ARG A 42 -23.85 -3.86 2.98
C ARG A 42 -24.53 -2.55 2.61
N LEU A 43 -23.78 -1.56 2.13
CA LEU A 43 -24.29 -0.25 1.75
C LEU A 43 -24.72 -0.17 0.27
N GLY A 44 -24.67 -1.29 -0.46
CA GLY A 44 -24.97 -1.32 -1.90
C GLY A 44 -24.09 -0.36 -2.69
N GLY A 45 -22.79 -0.37 -2.39
CA GLY A 45 -21.81 0.57 -2.90
C GLY A 45 -20.51 -0.07 -3.37
N GLU A 46 -19.57 0.78 -3.76
CA GLU A 46 -18.29 0.36 -4.32
C GLU A 46 -17.14 0.54 -3.32
N SER A 47 -16.18 -0.39 -3.35
CA SER A 47 -14.98 -0.35 -2.51
C SER A 47 -13.92 0.56 -3.11
N VAL A 48 -13.47 1.54 -2.32
CA VAL A 48 -12.55 2.59 -2.76
C VAL A 48 -11.37 2.69 -1.79
N ILE A 49 -10.16 2.59 -2.31
CA ILE A 49 -8.94 2.91 -1.55
C ILE A 49 -8.43 4.26 -2.01
N ILE A 50 -8.18 5.16 -1.06
CA ILE A 50 -7.38 6.36 -1.30
C ILE A 50 -5.95 6.08 -0.82
N SER A 51 -5.00 6.18 -1.74
CA SER A 51 -3.57 6.09 -1.46
C SER A 51 -2.83 7.32 -1.97
N PHE A 52 -1.53 7.35 -1.71
CA PHE A 52 -0.71 8.54 -1.80
C PHE A 52 0.58 8.27 -2.57
N GLU A 53 0.93 9.18 -3.48
CA GLU A 53 2.22 9.19 -4.18
C GLU A 53 2.72 10.65 -4.25
N PRO A 54 3.94 10.99 -3.80
CA PRO A 54 4.89 10.11 -3.11
C PRO A 54 4.40 9.66 -1.72
N HIS A 55 5.12 8.72 -1.10
CA HIS A 55 4.74 8.22 0.23
C HIS A 55 4.70 9.38 1.26
N PRO A 56 3.67 9.48 2.14
CA PRO A 56 3.52 10.61 3.05
C PRO A 56 4.76 10.96 3.89
N ARG A 57 5.50 9.94 4.33
CA ARG A 57 6.75 10.13 5.10
C ARG A 57 7.84 10.85 4.31
N GLU A 58 7.94 10.66 2.99
CA GLU A 58 8.94 11.34 2.15
C GLU A 58 8.70 12.85 2.11
N VAL A 59 7.44 13.26 2.16
CA VAL A 59 7.05 14.68 2.13
C VAL A 59 7.10 15.31 3.52
N LEU A 60 6.74 14.56 4.56
CA LEU A 60 6.74 15.05 5.94
C LEU A 60 8.15 15.17 6.51
N TYR A 61 9.06 14.28 6.11
CA TYR A 61 10.42 14.17 6.65
C TYR A 61 11.47 14.11 5.53
N PRO A 62 11.58 15.16 4.68
CA PRO A 62 12.46 15.14 3.50
C PRO A 62 13.96 15.12 3.84
N GLN A 63 14.33 15.42 5.09
CA GLN A 63 15.71 15.38 5.58
C GLN A 63 16.10 14.01 6.16
N GLU A 64 15.14 13.10 6.38
CA GLU A 64 15.42 11.73 6.79
C GLU A 64 15.94 10.90 5.60
N LYS A 65 16.66 9.81 5.88
CA LYS A 65 17.01 8.84 4.85
C LYS A 65 15.72 8.37 4.16
N PRO A 66 15.68 8.32 2.81
CA PRO A 66 14.52 7.81 2.10
C PRO A 66 14.08 6.45 2.66
N LEU A 67 12.81 6.35 3.01
CA LEU A 67 12.23 5.17 3.66
C LEU A 67 12.33 3.92 2.76
N GLY A 68 12.33 4.15 1.45
CA GLY A 68 12.12 3.14 0.42
C GLY A 68 10.69 2.60 0.43
N ILE A 69 10.29 1.99 -0.69
CA ILE A 69 8.96 1.40 -0.88
C ILE A 69 9.06 -0.12 -0.86
N LEU A 70 8.11 -0.78 -0.19
CA LEU A 70 8.00 -2.23 -0.22
C LEU A 70 7.41 -2.70 -1.56
N THR A 71 6.45 -1.95 -2.10
CA THR A 71 5.87 -2.20 -3.42
C THR A 71 5.91 -0.96 -4.30
N THR A 72 6.22 -1.14 -5.59
CA THR A 72 5.98 -0.11 -6.60
C THR A 72 4.48 0.18 -6.72
N LEU A 73 4.12 1.28 -7.38
CA LEU A 73 2.72 1.59 -7.62
C LEU A 73 2.02 0.49 -8.43
N ASP A 74 2.68 -0.06 -9.44
CA ASP A 74 2.13 -1.11 -10.30
C ASP A 74 1.94 -2.43 -9.53
N GLU A 75 2.93 -2.83 -8.73
CA GLU A 75 2.79 -3.98 -7.82
C GLU A 75 1.62 -3.78 -6.84
N LYS A 76 1.49 -2.58 -6.26
CA LYS A 76 0.37 -2.26 -5.36
C LYS A 76 -0.97 -2.38 -6.09
N ILE A 77 -1.07 -1.87 -7.32
CA ILE A 77 -2.29 -1.97 -8.14
C ILE A 77 -2.66 -3.42 -8.37
N GLU A 78 -1.70 -4.27 -8.73
CA GLU A 78 -1.94 -5.70 -8.98
C GLU A 78 -2.39 -6.44 -7.72
N ILE A 79 -1.75 -6.19 -6.57
CA ILE A 79 -2.13 -6.85 -5.32
C ILE A 79 -3.54 -6.39 -4.88
N LEU A 80 -3.84 -5.10 -4.95
CA LEU A 80 -5.18 -4.61 -4.61
C LEU A 80 -6.26 -5.13 -5.56
N ALA A 81 -5.93 -5.27 -6.85
CA ALA A 81 -6.83 -5.86 -7.83
C ALA A 81 -7.10 -7.34 -7.55
N SER A 82 -6.07 -8.12 -7.17
CA SER A 82 -6.23 -9.54 -6.84
C SER A 82 -7.05 -9.76 -5.56
N LEU A 83 -7.03 -8.80 -4.62
CA LEU A 83 -7.91 -8.77 -3.45
C LEU A 83 -9.36 -8.33 -3.77
N GLY A 84 -9.64 -7.98 -5.01
CA GLY A 84 -10.98 -7.63 -5.49
C GLY A 84 -11.43 -6.22 -5.07
N VAL A 85 -10.51 -5.27 -4.93
CA VAL A 85 -10.85 -3.85 -4.73
C VAL A 85 -11.43 -3.27 -6.03
N GLY A 86 -12.51 -2.50 -5.91
CA GLY A 86 -13.19 -1.87 -7.04
C GLY A 86 -12.38 -0.71 -7.63
N HIS A 87 -11.95 0.21 -6.76
CA HIS A 87 -11.36 1.49 -7.16
C HIS A 87 -10.15 1.88 -6.30
N LEU A 88 -9.12 2.44 -6.95
CA LEU A 88 -7.95 3.03 -6.31
C LEU A 88 -7.81 4.50 -6.76
N ILE A 89 -7.85 5.42 -5.81
CA ILE A 89 -7.57 6.84 -6.03
C ILE A 89 -6.17 7.12 -5.50
N ILE A 90 -5.30 7.63 -6.37
CA ILE A 90 -3.95 8.05 -6.02
C ILE A 90 -3.96 9.58 -5.92
N LEU A 91 -3.82 10.07 -4.71
CA LEU A 91 -3.70 11.51 -4.44
C LEU A 91 -2.23 11.91 -4.37
N PRO A 92 -1.85 13.06 -4.96
CA PRO A 92 -0.54 13.64 -4.72
C PRO A 92 -0.43 14.03 -3.25
N PHE A 93 0.48 13.41 -2.51
CA PHE A 93 0.73 13.84 -1.13
C PHE A 93 1.62 15.07 -1.18
N THR A 94 1.07 16.21 -0.76
CA THR A 94 1.76 17.50 -0.77
C THR A 94 1.80 18.07 0.63
N ARG A 95 2.67 19.07 0.85
CA ARG A 95 2.69 19.77 2.13
C ARG A 95 1.35 20.45 2.44
N ALA A 96 0.70 21.00 1.41
CA ALA A 96 -0.64 21.56 1.54
C ALA A 96 -1.68 20.53 1.99
N LEU A 97 -1.61 19.30 1.47
CA LEU A 97 -2.48 18.21 1.93
C LEU A 97 -2.17 17.78 3.37
N ALA A 98 -0.88 17.73 3.74
CA ALA A 98 -0.44 17.38 5.08
C ALA A 98 -0.85 18.41 6.15
N ASP A 99 -0.86 19.69 5.79
CA ASP A 99 -1.24 20.79 6.67
C ASP A 99 -2.77 21.03 6.69
N LEU A 100 -3.55 20.24 5.94
CA LEU A 100 -5.00 20.32 5.94
C LEU A 100 -5.58 19.81 7.27
N GLU A 101 -6.50 20.57 7.85
CA GLU A 101 -7.26 20.16 9.02
C GLU A 101 -8.10 18.93 8.71
N TYR A 102 -8.21 18.00 9.66
CA TYR A 102 -8.95 16.74 9.45
C TYR A 102 -10.43 17.00 9.09
N THR A 103 -11.02 18.06 9.64
CA THR A 103 -12.40 18.48 9.34
C THR A 103 -12.57 18.88 7.89
N ALA A 104 -11.66 19.71 7.36
CA ALA A 104 -11.66 20.13 5.96
C ALA A 104 -11.39 18.93 5.03
N PHE A 105 -10.47 18.04 5.41
CA PHE A 105 -10.23 16.81 4.66
C PHE A 105 -11.51 15.95 4.55
N VAL A 106 -12.23 15.73 5.66
CA VAL A 106 -13.47 14.94 5.63
C VAL A 106 -14.58 15.68 4.88
N GLN A 107 -14.82 16.95 5.22
CA GLN A 107 -15.93 17.73 4.67
C GLN A 107 -15.74 18.02 3.19
N ASP A 108 -14.60 18.58 2.79
CA ASP A 108 -14.45 19.14 1.45
C ASP A 108 -13.98 18.07 0.46
N LEU A 109 -13.18 17.09 0.91
CA LEU A 109 -12.67 16.02 0.06
C LEU A 109 -13.59 14.80 0.07
N LEU A 110 -13.78 14.16 1.23
CA LEU A 110 -14.51 12.88 1.29
C LEU A 110 -16.01 13.07 1.06
N VAL A 111 -16.62 14.05 1.73
CA VAL A 111 -18.06 14.31 1.59
C VAL A 111 -18.34 15.15 0.35
N GLY A 112 -17.66 16.29 0.20
CA GLY A 112 -17.96 17.27 -0.84
C GLY A 112 -17.61 16.82 -2.26
N GLN A 113 -16.44 16.21 -2.45
CA GLN A 113 -15.98 15.82 -3.80
C GLN A 113 -16.20 14.34 -4.09
N ILE A 114 -15.91 13.44 -3.15
CA ILE A 114 -16.07 11.99 -3.36
C ILE A 114 -17.52 11.55 -3.11
N GLY A 115 -18.22 12.17 -2.17
CA GLY A 115 -19.59 11.80 -1.81
C GLY A 115 -19.69 10.48 -1.03
N ILE A 116 -18.75 10.23 -0.11
CA ILE A 116 -18.69 8.95 0.62
C ILE A 116 -19.99 8.59 1.32
N LYS A 117 -20.28 7.28 1.37
CA LYS A 117 -21.35 6.67 2.18
C LYS A 117 -20.82 5.80 3.30
N GLY A 118 -19.57 5.37 3.22
CA GLY A 118 -18.89 4.68 4.29
C GLY A 118 -17.41 5.06 4.38
N LEU A 119 -16.87 5.03 5.58
CA LEU A 119 -15.45 5.18 5.88
C LEU A 119 -15.01 4.03 6.79
N VAL A 120 -14.06 3.23 6.33
CA VAL A 120 -13.42 2.16 7.09
C VAL A 120 -11.99 2.58 7.41
N ILE A 121 -11.65 2.62 8.69
CA ILE A 121 -10.32 3.04 9.16
C ILE A 121 -9.61 1.90 9.88
N GLY A 122 -8.29 1.79 9.72
CA GLY A 122 -7.48 0.89 10.54
C GLY A 122 -7.33 1.40 11.98
N TYR A 123 -7.02 0.50 12.91
CA TYR A 123 -6.95 0.82 14.35
C TYR A 123 -5.97 1.98 14.69
N ASP A 124 -4.85 2.10 13.99
CA ASP A 124 -3.80 3.10 14.20
C ASP A 124 -3.91 4.31 13.27
N HIS A 125 -4.96 4.33 12.45
CA HIS A 125 -5.12 5.37 11.46
C HIS A 125 -5.47 6.71 12.12
N ARG A 126 -4.75 7.76 11.72
CA ARG A 126 -5.00 9.13 12.20
C ARG A 126 -4.92 10.11 11.04
N PHE A 127 -5.89 11.02 10.96
CA PHE A 127 -6.05 11.97 9.87
C PHE A 127 -5.64 13.39 10.25
N GLY A 128 -5.41 14.19 9.20
CA GLY A 128 -5.19 15.64 9.27
C GLY A 128 -3.88 16.04 9.94
N LYS A 129 -3.66 17.35 9.93
CA LYS A 129 -2.53 17.99 10.58
C LYS A 129 -2.32 17.43 12.00
N ASN A 130 -1.07 17.16 12.35
CA ASN A 130 -0.66 16.61 13.65
C ASN A 130 -1.35 15.31 14.08
N ARG A 131 -1.95 14.54 13.15
CA ARG A 131 -2.64 13.28 13.45
C ARG A 131 -3.82 13.48 14.42
N GLU A 132 -4.48 14.63 14.35
CA GLU A 132 -5.54 15.01 15.28
C GLU A 132 -6.90 14.34 15.02
N GLY A 133 -7.13 13.82 13.82
CA GLY A 133 -8.34 13.10 13.44
C GLY A 133 -8.36 11.69 14.03
N THR A 134 -8.79 11.57 15.27
CA THR A 134 -9.05 10.30 15.97
C THR A 134 -10.42 9.73 15.57
N PHE A 135 -10.65 8.45 15.85
CA PHE A 135 -11.94 7.80 15.59
C PHE A 135 -13.11 8.53 16.25
N ASP A 136 -12.98 8.97 17.51
CA ASP A 136 -14.07 9.66 18.21
C ASP A 136 -14.41 11.02 17.59
N LYS A 137 -13.41 11.74 17.07
CA LYS A 137 -13.66 12.97 16.29
C LYS A 137 -14.34 12.67 14.96
N LEU A 138 -13.97 11.56 14.31
CA LEU A 138 -14.62 11.13 13.08
C LEU A 138 -16.08 10.71 13.31
N LYS A 139 -16.45 10.14 14.46
CA LYS A 139 -17.86 9.84 14.79
C LYS A 139 -18.74 11.08 14.72
N VAL A 140 -18.28 12.18 15.31
CA VAL A 140 -19.01 13.47 15.27
C VAL A 140 -19.22 13.94 13.83
N LEU A 141 -18.22 13.78 12.96
CA LEU A 141 -18.36 14.13 11.54
C LEU A 141 -19.23 13.13 10.76
N ALA A 142 -19.18 11.84 11.10
CA ALA A 142 -20.00 10.79 10.52
C ALA A 142 -21.49 11.01 10.80
N GLU A 143 -21.83 11.38 12.04
CA GLU A 143 -23.18 11.78 12.43
C GLU A 143 -23.63 13.03 11.70
N ARG A 144 -22.78 14.07 11.66
CA ARG A 144 -23.08 15.36 11.01
C ARG A 144 -23.28 15.24 9.50
N PHE A 145 -22.48 14.43 8.83
CA PHE A 145 -22.48 14.30 7.36
C PHE A 145 -23.13 13.00 6.86
N HIS A 146 -23.72 12.22 7.76
CA HIS A 146 -24.52 11.03 7.46
C HIS A 146 -23.79 9.96 6.63
N PHE A 147 -22.56 9.61 7.01
CA PHE A 147 -21.85 8.46 6.45
C PHE A 147 -21.61 7.39 7.52
N TYR A 148 -21.54 6.12 7.09
CA TYR A 148 -21.22 5.00 7.96
C TYR A 148 -19.74 5.04 8.35
N LEU A 149 -19.41 4.82 9.62
CA LEU A 149 -18.04 4.79 10.10
C LEU A 149 -17.75 3.48 10.81
N GLU A 150 -16.64 2.83 10.43
CA GLU A 150 -16.18 1.58 11.04
C GLU A 150 -14.67 1.67 11.31
N GLN A 151 -14.27 1.25 12.50
CA GLN A 151 -12.86 1.08 12.84
C GLN A 151 -12.57 -0.40 12.94
N GLU A 152 -11.59 -0.83 12.17
CA GLU A 152 -11.07 -2.18 12.24
C GLU A 152 -10.14 -2.35 13.43
N GLU A 153 -10.23 -3.53 14.05
CA GLU A 153 -9.33 -3.95 15.11
C GLU A 153 -7.92 -4.22 14.55
N VAL A 154 -6.93 -4.25 15.45
CA VAL A 154 -5.56 -4.61 15.07
C VAL A 154 -5.55 -6.04 14.53
N TYR A 155 -5.00 -6.23 13.34
CA TYR A 155 -4.64 -7.59 12.91
C TYR A 155 -3.44 -8.07 13.71
N GLU A 156 -3.64 -9.10 14.52
CA GLU A 156 -2.56 -9.80 15.23
C GLU A 156 -2.45 -11.24 14.73
N GLU A 157 -1.28 -11.60 14.23
CA GLU A 157 -0.94 -12.99 13.93
C GLU A 157 0.10 -13.43 14.95
N HIS A 158 -0.20 -14.47 15.74
CA HIS A 158 0.64 -14.90 16.86
C HIS A 158 0.99 -13.77 17.85
N GLN A 159 0.04 -12.85 18.14
CA GLN A 159 0.23 -11.67 19.00
C GLN A 159 1.26 -10.64 18.47
N ILE A 160 1.64 -10.75 17.19
CA ILE A 160 2.49 -9.77 16.52
C ILE A 160 1.62 -8.93 15.59
N ASN A 161 1.45 -7.66 15.94
CA ASN A 161 0.90 -6.65 15.03
C ASN A 161 1.80 -6.51 13.79
N ILE A 162 1.24 -6.67 12.59
CA ILE A 162 1.98 -6.57 11.32
C ILE A 162 1.94 -5.15 10.77
N SER A 163 3.11 -4.60 10.42
CA SER A 163 3.22 -3.25 9.83
C SER A 163 4.34 -3.18 8.79
N SER A 164 4.25 -2.23 7.84
CA SER A 164 5.31 -1.99 6.85
C SER A 164 6.67 -1.73 7.51
N THR A 165 6.73 -1.12 8.70
CA THR A 165 8.00 -0.93 9.43
C THR A 165 8.64 -2.27 9.82
N LYS A 166 7.87 -3.22 10.36
CA LYS A 166 8.40 -4.54 10.73
C LYS A 166 8.86 -5.33 9.50
N ILE A 167 8.17 -5.18 8.38
CA ILE A 167 8.55 -5.82 7.12
C ILE A 167 9.87 -5.23 6.60
N ARG A 168 10.01 -3.89 6.61
CA ARG A 168 11.27 -3.24 6.23
C ARG A 168 12.43 -3.69 7.11
N ASN A 169 12.23 -3.79 8.43
CA ASN A 169 13.27 -4.25 9.35
C ASN A 169 13.67 -5.71 9.08
N ALA A 170 12.71 -6.59 8.77
CA ALA A 170 13.00 -7.98 8.40
C ALA A 170 13.78 -8.05 7.06
N LEU A 171 13.38 -7.24 6.08
CA LEU A 171 14.05 -7.15 4.79
C LEU A 171 15.51 -6.66 4.92
N GLN A 172 15.75 -5.68 5.80
CA GLN A 172 17.07 -5.12 6.10
C GLN A 172 18.05 -6.13 6.69
N ILE A 173 17.57 -7.20 7.32
CA ILE A 173 18.41 -8.29 7.85
C ILE A 173 18.35 -9.55 6.99
N GLY A 174 17.70 -9.50 5.83
CA GLY A 174 17.59 -10.63 4.89
C GLY A 174 16.62 -11.74 5.33
N ASP A 175 15.75 -11.50 6.33
CA ASP A 175 14.77 -12.48 6.80
C ASP A 175 13.56 -12.52 5.85
N ILE A 176 13.79 -13.07 4.64
CA ILE A 176 12.79 -13.12 3.57
C ILE A 176 11.60 -14.00 3.93
N LYS A 177 11.81 -15.01 4.79
CA LYS A 177 10.74 -15.87 5.28
C LYS A 177 9.73 -15.04 6.07
N LYS A 178 10.20 -14.27 7.05
CA LYS A 178 9.34 -13.39 7.84
C LYS A 178 8.69 -12.29 7.02
N VAL A 179 9.40 -11.74 6.03
CA VAL A 179 8.83 -10.79 5.07
C VAL A 179 7.64 -11.42 4.36
N ASN A 180 7.80 -12.60 3.78
CA ASN A 180 6.73 -13.30 3.06
C ASN A 180 5.58 -13.69 3.98
N ASP A 181 5.88 -14.13 5.21
CA ASP A 181 4.87 -14.46 6.22
C ASP A 181 4.00 -13.24 6.57
N PHE A 182 4.61 -12.06 6.72
CA PHE A 182 3.89 -10.81 7.01
C PHE A 182 3.12 -10.24 5.81
N LEU A 183 3.66 -10.39 4.61
CA LEU A 183 2.99 -9.98 3.38
C LEU A 183 1.83 -10.90 3.00
N GLY A 184 1.97 -12.20 3.27
CA GLY A 184 1.06 -13.24 2.77
C GLY A 184 1.36 -13.66 1.32
N TYR A 185 2.45 -13.17 0.75
CA TYR A 185 2.90 -13.50 -0.60
C TYR A 185 4.43 -13.39 -0.70
N GLY A 186 5.02 -13.96 -1.76
CA GLY A 186 6.46 -13.90 -2.00
C GLY A 186 6.91 -12.50 -2.41
N TYR A 187 7.83 -11.91 -1.65
CA TYR A 187 8.44 -10.62 -2.02
C TYR A 187 9.15 -10.73 -3.36
N ALA A 188 8.76 -9.86 -4.29
CA ALA A 188 9.24 -9.88 -5.67
C ALA A 188 10.03 -8.61 -5.99
N LEU A 189 10.96 -8.77 -6.92
CA LEU A 189 11.68 -7.70 -7.59
C LEU A 189 11.34 -7.77 -9.08
N ARG A 190 11.10 -6.61 -9.68
CA ARG A 190 10.81 -6.45 -11.11
C ARG A 190 11.75 -5.45 -11.72
N GLY A 191 12.11 -5.70 -12.97
CA GLY A 191 13.09 -4.90 -13.68
C GLY A 191 13.42 -5.46 -15.05
N GLU A 192 14.17 -4.65 -15.79
CA GLU A 192 14.68 -5.04 -17.10
C GLU A 192 16.00 -5.79 -16.94
N VAL A 193 16.21 -6.82 -17.76
CA VAL A 193 17.49 -7.51 -17.82
C VAL A 193 18.48 -6.65 -18.58
N VAL A 194 19.54 -6.23 -17.89
CA VAL A 194 20.59 -5.39 -18.46
C VAL A 194 21.91 -6.14 -18.61
N PRO A 195 22.79 -5.72 -19.55
CA PRO A 195 24.15 -6.24 -19.61
C PRO A 195 24.89 -5.97 -18.30
N GLY A 196 25.56 -6.98 -17.77
CA GLY A 196 26.56 -6.83 -16.70
C GLY A 196 27.85 -7.56 -17.06
N ASP A 197 28.60 -8.02 -16.06
CA ASP A 197 29.96 -8.53 -16.24
C ASP A 197 30.04 -9.88 -16.99
N LYS A 198 28.89 -10.52 -17.27
CA LYS A 198 28.76 -11.81 -18.00
C LYS A 198 29.61 -12.96 -17.43
N ILE A 199 30.08 -12.87 -16.18
CA ILE A 199 30.95 -13.85 -15.51
C ILE A 199 30.29 -15.24 -15.46
N GLY A 200 28.98 -15.32 -15.20
CA GLY A 200 28.25 -16.59 -15.11
C GLY A 200 28.34 -17.44 -16.39
N ARG A 201 28.43 -16.82 -17.57
CA ARG A 201 28.58 -17.54 -18.84
C ARG A 201 29.88 -18.32 -18.91
N GLN A 202 30.93 -17.91 -18.19
CA GLN A 202 32.22 -18.59 -18.16
C GLN A 202 32.18 -19.89 -17.34
N ILE A 203 31.24 -20.02 -16.40
CA ILE A 203 31.08 -21.19 -15.52
C ILE A 203 29.84 -22.04 -15.84
N GLY A 204 29.17 -21.78 -16.97
CA GLY A 204 28.01 -22.55 -17.44
C GLY A 204 26.67 -22.16 -16.79
N PHE A 205 26.61 -21.06 -16.04
CA PHE A 205 25.39 -20.58 -15.38
C PHE A 205 24.91 -19.27 -16.03
N PRO A 206 23.78 -19.26 -16.76
CA PRO A 206 23.24 -18.03 -17.32
C PRO A 206 22.87 -17.05 -16.19
N THR A 207 23.39 -15.83 -16.25
CA THR A 207 23.08 -14.77 -15.29
C THR A 207 22.28 -13.65 -15.93
N ALA A 208 21.41 -13.03 -15.14
CA ALA A 208 20.65 -11.84 -15.51
C ALA A 208 20.92 -10.76 -14.46
N ASN A 209 21.38 -9.58 -14.89
CA ASN A 209 21.49 -8.42 -14.03
C ASN A 209 20.19 -7.63 -14.18
N LEU A 210 19.59 -7.22 -13.06
CA LEU A 210 18.28 -6.60 -13.05
C LEU A 210 18.41 -5.09 -12.77
N ALA A 211 17.94 -4.27 -13.70
CA ALA A 211 17.71 -2.85 -13.44
C ALA A 211 16.27 -2.68 -12.95
N LEU A 212 16.08 -2.30 -11.68
CA LEU A 212 14.75 -2.14 -11.09
C LEU A 212 13.97 -1.01 -11.75
N GLU A 213 12.66 -1.19 -11.88
CA GLU A 213 11.74 -0.18 -12.44
C GLU A 213 11.66 1.09 -11.58
N ASP A 214 11.77 0.96 -10.25
CA ASP A 214 11.80 2.07 -9.31
C ASP A 214 12.99 1.93 -8.36
N ALA A 215 13.90 2.90 -8.38
CA ALA A 215 15.10 2.92 -7.55
C ALA A 215 14.80 3.01 -6.03
N ARG A 216 13.57 3.38 -5.65
CA ARG A 216 13.12 3.41 -4.24
C ARG A 216 12.72 2.02 -3.72
N LYS A 217 12.52 1.04 -4.61
CA LYS A 217 12.15 -0.33 -4.22
C LYS A 217 13.21 -0.90 -3.31
N LEU A 218 12.78 -1.38 -2.13
CA LEU A 218 13.71 -1.94 -1.17
C LEU A 218 14.21 -3.31 -1.64
N LEU A 219 15.51 -3.53 -1.44
CA LEU A 219 16.16 -4.81 -1.67
C LEU A 219 16.35 -5.54 -0.33
N PRO A 220 16.34 -6.89 -0.33
CA PRO A 220 16.82 -7.64 0.83
C PRO A 220 18.30 -7.33 1.11
N ALA A 221 18.74 -7.61 2.33
CA ALA A 221 20.16 -7.48 2.70
C ALA A 221 21.07 -8.24 1.71
N SER A 222 22.29 -7.75 1.49
CA SER A 222 23.27 -8.46 0.66
C SER A 222 23.45 -9.90 1.12
N GLY A 223 23.33 -10.83 0.18
CA GLY A 223 23.35 -12.26 0.48
C GLY A 223 22.85 -13.07 -0.71
N VAL A 224 22.87 -14.39 -0.54
CA VAL A 224 22.43 -15.32 -1.59
C VAL A 224 21.06 -15.89 -1.24
N TYR A 225 20.10 -15.75 -2.16
CA TYR A 225 18.72 -16.16 -1.96
C TYR A 225 18.28 -17.15 -3.03
N ALA A 226 17.60 -18.22 -2.62
CA ALA A 226 16.86 -19.06 -3.57
C ALA A 226 15.59 -18.31 -4.03
N VAL A 227 15.40 -18.20 -5.33
CA VAL A 227 14.31 -17.43 -5.93
C VAL A 227 13.60 -18.21 -7.03
N TRP A 228 12.38 -17.77 -7.33
CA TRP A 228 11.71 -18.09 -8.58
C TRP A 228 11.87 -16.91 -9.53
N VAL A 229 12.33 -17.18 -10.75
CA VAL A 229 12.47 -16.18 -11.82
C VAL A 229 11.37 -16.43 -12.83
N SER A 230 10.62 -15.39 -13.19
CA SER A 230 9.60 -15.46 -14.23
C SER A 230 10.00 -14.57 -15.40
N VAL A 231 9.98 -15.12 -16.62
CA VAL A 231 10.29 -14.39 -17.86
C VAL A 231 9.20 -14.75 -18.88
N GLY A 232 8.36 -13.77 -19.23
CA GLY A 232 7.15 -14.06 -19.98
C GLY A 232 6.25 -15.03 -19.20
N GLU A 233 5.86 -16.14 -19.83
CA GLU A 233 5.03 -17.19 -19.20
C GLU A 233 5.87 -18.30 -18.52
N GLU A 234 7.19 -18.27 -18.69
CA GLU A 234 8.06 -19.32 -18.16
C GLU A 234 8.58 -18.99 -16.77
N ARG A 235 8.76 -20.04 -15.95
CA ARG A 235 9.21 -19.93 -14.58
C ARG A 235 10.37 -20.88 -14.29
N TYR A 236 11.41 -20.34 -13.67
CA TYR A 236 12.67 -21.02 -13.40
C TYR A 236 13.02 -20.93 -11.91
N GLY A 237 13.66 -21.98 -11.38
CA GLY A 237 14.39 -21.87 -10.12
C GLY A 237 15.69 -21.10 -10.35
N GLY A 238 16.06 -20.22 -9.42
CA GLY A 238 17.24 -19.38 -9.56
C GLY A 238 17.91 -19.05 -8.23
N MET A 239 19.06 -18.40 -8.34
CA MET A 239 19.82 -17.88 -7.23
C MET A 239 20.00 -16.37 -7.45
N LEU A 240 19.48 -15.57 -6.52
CA LEU A 240 19.67 -14.12 -6.49
C LEU A 240 20.89 -13.81 -5.61
N ASN A 241 21.75 -12.92 -6.10
CA ASN A 241 22.93 -12.40 -5.43
C ASN A 241 22.93 -10.88 -5.55
#